data_AF-A5GHL9-F1
#
_entry.id   AF-A5GHL9-F1
#
_cell.length_a   1.000
_cell.length_b   1.000
_cell.length_c   1.000
_cell.angle_alpha   90.00
_cell.angle_beta   90.00
_cell.angle_gamma   90.00
#
_symmetry.space_group_name_H-M   'P 1'
#
loop_
_entity.id
_entity.type
_entity.pdbx_description
1 polymer ?
#
loop_
_entity_poly.entity_id
_entity_poly.type
_entity_poly.pdbx_seq_one_letter_code
_entity_poly.pdbx_strand_id
1 'polypeptide(L)'
;MSASHQESSPRLAPLLRWLGLTLVLLLALQIGVVLSAADWSDEVYQQLLIERLVNQAPMGFIGLLLMLIASRLDQPGSARPPIRIVVCILSALMALAMIAVIPLGISGNQSLSGEADQSLNQKRGQLEMARQQSANPDNVKILGEQLAQAGQLPADATDEDKTKAAQEFIDKQLSQMDQQIQQAERQRNLAVNQRRFGGTFSAVVLAVALALLAVAAVL
;
A
#
# COMPACT_ATOMS: atom_id res chain seq x y z
N MET A 1 54.68 -20.17 9.77
CA MET A 1 53.41 -19.48 9.43
C MET A 1 52.72 -20.32 8.37
N SER A 2 51.83 -21.22 8.80
CA SER A 2 51.06 -22.11 7.93
C SER A 2 49.81 -21.37 7.46
N ALA A 3 49.70 -21.16 6.15
CA ALA A 3 48.52 -20.61 5.53
C ALA A 3 47.38 -21.64 5.65
N SER A 4 46.32 -21.25 6.37
CA SER A 4 45.05 -21.95 6.40
C SER A 4 44.44 -21.86 4.99
N HIS A 5 44.53 -22.95 4.22
CA HIS A 5 43.65 -23.16 3.08
C HIS A 5 42.23 -23.24 3.64
N GLN A 6 41.47 -22.17 3.45
CA GLN A 6 40.05 -22.10 3.74
C GLN A 6 39.33 -23.02 2.74
N GLU A 7 39.19 -24.30 3.08
CA GLU A 7 38.36 -25.22 2.30
C GLU A 7 36.92 -24.69 2.31
N SER A 8 36.47 -24.19 1.17
CA SER A 8 35.09 -23.75 0.98
C SER A 8 34.20 -24.99 1.06
N SER A 9 33.45 -25.12 2.15
CA SER A 9 32.68 -26.33 2.48
C SER A 9 31.77 -26.80 1.33
N PRO A 10 31.93 -28.04 0.81
CA PRO A 10 31.12 -28.60 -0.28
C PRO A 10 29.63 -28.81 0.09
N ARG A 11 29.25 -28.53 1.34
CA ARG A 11 27.87 -28.63 1.85
C ARG A 11 27.06 -27.35 1.64
N LEU A 12 27.70 -26.21 1.42
CA LEU A 12 27.03 -24.91 1.38
C LEU A 12 26.22 -24.73 0.08
N ALA A 13 26.79 -25.10 -1.07
CA ALA A 13 26.11 -25.03 -2.37
C ALA A 13 24.79 -25.83 -2.44
N PRO A 14 24.73 -27.12 -2.04
CA PRO A 14 23.47 -27.86 -2.02
C PRO A 14 22.46 -27.30 -1.01
N LEU A 15 22.90 -26.76 0.13
CA LEU A 15 22.02 -26.11 1.11
C LEU A 15 21.37 -24.85 0.54
N LEU A 16 22.14 -23.95 -0.08
CA LEU A 16 21.62 -22.74 -0.72
C LEU A 16 20.63 -23.08 -1.85
N ARG A 17 20.89 -24.15 -2.60
CA ARG A 17 20.01 -24.60 -3.67
C ARG A 17 18.66 -25.10 -3.13
N TRP A 18 18.67 -25.94 -2.10
CA TRP A 18 17.44 -26.41 -1.48
C TRP A 18 16.65 -25.28 -0.84
N LEU A 19 17.35 -24.35 -0.18
CA LEU A 19 16.73 -23.18 0.41
C LEU A 19 16.12 -22.26 -0.66
N GLY A 20 16.82 -22.02 -1.77
CA GLY A 20 16.26 -21.28 -2.90
C GLY A 20 15.06 -21.97 -3.53
N LEU A 21 15.11 -23.30 -3.67
CA LEU A 21 14.02 -24.10 -4.23
C LEU A 21 12.77 -24.06 -3.36
N THR A 22 12.90 -24.21 -2.05
CA THR A 22 11.77 -24.15 -1.13
C THR A 22 11.14 -22.77 -1.14
N LEU A 23 11.93 -21.70 -1.17
CA LEU A 23 11.41 -20.32 -1.26
C LEU A 23 10.59 -20.10 -2.54
N VAL A 24 11.11 -20.53 -3.68
CA VAL A 24 10.41 -20.40 -4.98
C VAL A 24 9.17 -21.28 -5.03
N LEU A 25 9.22 -22.50 -4.49
CA LEU A 25 8.09 -23.42 -4.46
C LEU A 25 6.97 -22.91 -3.53
N LEU A 26 7.34 -22.36 -2.38
CA LEU A 26 6.38 -21.71 -1.47
C LEU A 26 5.73 -20.51 -2.14
N LEU A 27 6.49 -19.65 -2.84
CA LEU A 27 5.93 -18.55 -3.60
C LEU A 27 4.95 -19.07 -4.67
N ALA A 28 5.35 -20.06 -5.46
CA ALA A 28 4.51 -20.62 -6.51
C ALA A 28 3.21 -21.20 -5.95
N LEU A 29 3.26 -21.86 -4.80
CA LEU A 29 2.09 -22.36 -4.10
C LEU A 29 1.21 -21.21 -3.59
N GLN A 30 1.80 -20.21 -2.95
CA GLN A 30 1.07 -19.06 -2.39
C GLN A 30 0.34 -18.27 -3.48
N ILE A 31 1.00 -18.05 -4.62
CA ILE A 31 0.43 -17.39 -5.79
C ILE A 31 -0.61 -18.30 -6.45
N GLY A 32 -0.32 -19.60 -6.61
CA GLY A 32 -1.23 -20.59 -7.18
C GLY A 32 -2.57 -20.71 -6.45
N VAL A 33 -2.57 -20.62 -5.12
CA VAL A 33 -3.80 -20.59 -4.31
C VAL A 33 -4.64 -19.34 -4.58
N VAL A 34 -4.01 -18.18 -4.79
CA VAL A 34 -4.78 -16.98 -5.15
C VAL A 34 -5.33 -17.11 -6.56
N LEU A 35 -4.51 -17.52 -7.54
CA LEU A 35 -4.92 -17.76 -8.93
C LEU A 35 -6.10 -18.74 -9.05
N SER A 36 -6.25 -19.71 -8.13
CA SER A 36 -7.33 -20.69 -8.21
C SER A 36 -8.72 -20.16 -7.85
N ALA A 37 -8.81 -18.97 -7.24
CA ALA A 37 -10.09 -18.42 -6.77
C ALA A 37 -11.04 -17.98 -7.91
N ALA A 38 -10.58 -17.98 -9.17
CA ALA A 38 -11.35 -17.76 -10.40
C ALA A 38 -12.10 -16.42 -10.56
N ASP A 39 -12.08 -15.53 -9.57
CA ASP A 39 -12.85 -14.27 -9.56
C ASP A 39 -12.07 -13.07 -10.12
N TRP A 40 -11.54 -13.23 -11.33
CA TRP A 40 -10.62 -12.28 -11.97
C TRP A 40 -11.21 -10.89 -12.27
N SER A 41 -12.54 -10.79 -12.29
CA SER A 41 -13.27 -9.54 -12.52
C SER A 41 -13.49 -8.70 -11.27
N ASP A 42 -13.28 -9.24 -10.07
CA ASP A 42 -13.48 -8.50 -8.82
C ASP A 42 -12.28 -7.59 -8.51
N GLU A 43 -12.54 -6.29 -8.31
CA GLU A 43 -11.52 -5.30 -7.94
C GLU A 43 -10.83 -5.65 -6.60
N VAL A 44 -11.56 -6.22 -5.64
CA VAL A 44 -11.02 -6.64 -4.35
C VAL A 44 -10.04 -7.79 -4.53
N TYR A 45 -10.39 -8.74 -5.39
CA TYR A 45 -9.52 -9.86 -5.73
C TYR A 45 -8.25 -9.41 -6.47
N GLN A 46 -8.39 -8.47 -7.42
CA GLN A 46 -7.25 -7.87 -8.12
C GLN A 46 -6.31 -7.13 -7.15
N GLN A 47 -6.84 -6.40 -6.18
CA GLN A 47 -6.04 -5.74 -5.15
C GLN A 47 -5.30 -6.73 -4.26
N LEU A 48 -5.97 -7.80 -3.81
CA LEU A 48 -5.34 -8.86 -3.02
C LEU A 48 -4.21 -9.56 -3.81
N LEU A 49 -4.42 -9.82 -5.10
CA LEU A 49 -3.41 -10.38 -5.99
C LEU A 49 -2.19 -9.47 -6.08
N ILE A 50 -2.40 -8.17 -6.31
CA ILE A 50 -1.32 -7.16 -6.39
C ILE A 50 -0.55 -7.11 -5.07
N GLU A 51 -1.25 -7.03 -3.95
CA GLU A 51 -0.62 -6.95 -2.62
C GLU A 51 0.24 -8.20 -2.35
N ARG A 52 -0.28 -9.41 -2.63
CA ARG A 52 0.51 -10.64 -2.48
C ARG A 52 1.71 -10.68 -3.41
N LEU A 53 1.55 -10.32 -4.69
CA LEU A 53 2.65 -10.31 -5.66
C LEU A 53 3.76 -9.37 -5.20
N VAL A 54 3.43 -8.15 -4.81
CA VAL A 54 4.43 -7.15 -4.39
C VAL A 54 5.10 -7.55 -3.07
N ASN A 55 4.35 -8.06 -2.10
CA ASN A 55 4.89 -8.42 -0.79
C ASN A 55 5.71 -9.72 -0.81
N GLN A 56 5.37 -10.67 -1.69
CA GLN A 56 6.06 -11.96 -1.77
C GLN A 56 7.15 -12.00 -2.85
N ALA A 57 7.18 -11.03 -3.78
CA ALA A 57 8.21 -10.95 -4.82
C ALA A 57 9.66 -10.89 -4.29
N PRO A 58 9.99 -10.16 -3.20
CA PRO A 58 11.34 -10.18 -2.63
C PRO A 58 11.79 -11.59 -2.23
N MET A 59 10.88 -12.40 -1.69
CA MET A 59 11.16 -13.78 -1.29
C MET A 59 11.48 -14.65 -2.51
N GLY A 60 10.71 -14.52 -3.60
CA GLY A 60 10.98 -15.19 -4.86
C GLY A 60 12.32 -14.80 -5.47
N PHE A 61 12.61 -13.49 -5.48
CA PHE A 61 13.87 -12.94 -5.96
C PHE A 61 15.07 -13.51 -5.19
N ILE A 62 15.00 -13.53 -3.86
CA ILE A 62 16.05 -14.13 -3.01
C ILE A 62 16.19 -15.63 -3.31
N GLY A 63 15.08 -16.36 -3.44
CA GLY A 63 15.11 -17.78 -3.76
C GLY A 63 15.82 -18.07 -5.10
N LEU A 64 15.50 -17.29 -6.13
CA LEU A 64 16.14 -17.40 -7.46
C LEU A 64 17.62 -16.98 -7.43
N LEU A 65 17.97 -15.94 -6.67
CA LEU A 65 19.36 -15.54 -6.46
C LEU A 65 20.19 -16.64 -5.80
N LEU A 66 19.65 -17.27 -4.74
CA LEU A 66 20.33 -18.35 -4.03
C LEU A 66 20.51 -19.57 -4.94
N MET A 67 19.52 -19.88 -5.78
CA MET A 67 19.66 -20.91 -6.82
C MET A 67 20.78 -20.59 -7.82
N LEU A 68 20.86 -19.33 -8.28
CA LEU A 68 21.90 -18.90 -9.22
C LEU A 68 23.30 -18.95 -8.59
N ILE A 69 23.45 -18.43 -7.37
CA ILE A 69 24.72 -18.45 -6.62
C ILE A 69 25.15 -19.88 -6.32
N ALA A 70 24.24 -20.74 -5.86
CA ALA A 70 24.51 -22.16 -5.65
C ALA A 70 24.99 -22.85 -6.94
N SER A 71 24.39 -22.51 -8.09
CA SER A 71 24.81 -23.07 -9.38
C SER A 71 26.22 -22.66 -9.81
N ARG A 72 26.69 -21.47 -9.38
CA ARG A 72 28.06 -20.98 -9.64
C ARG A 72 29.07 -21.61 -8.69
N LEU A 73 28.68 -21.87 -7.44
CA LEU A 73 29.51 -22.51 -6.41
C LEU A 73 29.74 -24.01 -6.68
N ASP A 74 28.76 -24.73 -7.24
CA ASP A 74 28.82 -26.19 -7.46
C ASP A 74 29.86 -26.61 -8.52
N GLN A 75 30.11 -25.78 -9.54
CA GLN A 75 31.12 -26.04 -10.58
C GLN A 75 31.38 -24.77 -11.43
N PRO A 76 32.56 -24.13 -11.32
CA PRO A 76 32.87 -22.92 -12.09
C PRO A 76 33.02 -23.17 -13.61
N GLY A 77 33.24 -24.42 -14.05
CA GLY A 77 33.56 -24.75 -15.47
C GLY A 77 32.55 -25.59 -16.24
N SER A 78 31.55 -26.20 -15.60
CA SER A 78 30.49 -26.95 -16.29
C SER A 78 29.14 -26.32 -15.96
N ALA A 79 28.67 -25.47 -16.88
CA ALA A 79 27.33 -24.94 -16.83
C ALA A 79 26.36 -26.13 -16.75
N ARG A 80 25.67 -26.32 -15.62
CA ARG A 80 24.45 -27.12 -15.60
C ARG A 80 23.37 -26.27 -16.28
N PRO A 81 23.02 -26.51 -17.56
CA PRO A 81 22.08 -25.65 -18.26
C PRO A 81 20.66 -25.64 -17.65
N PRO A 82 20.11 -26.71 -17.02
CA PRO A 82 18.69 -26.69 -16.69
C PRO A 82 18.35 -25.69 -15.58
N ILE A 83 19.21 -25.52 -14.57
CA ILE A 83 18.91 -24.60 -13.45
C ILE A 83 18.97 -23.14 -13.91
N ARG A 84 19.96 -22.79 -14.74
CA ARG A 84 20.08 -21.42 -15.28
C ARG A 84 18.91 -21.07 -16.18
N ILE A 85 18.44 -22.00 -17.01
CA ILE A 85 17.24 -21.84 -17.83
C ILE A 85 16.01 -21.66 -16.96
N VAL A 86 15.83 -22.49 -15.92
CA VAL A 86 14.70 -22.37 -14.98
C VAL A 86 14.72 -21.00 -14.29
N VAL A 87 15.87 -20.57 -13.76
CA VAL A 87 16.02 -19.24 -13.13
C VAL A 87 15.72 -18.13 -14.14
N CYS A 88 16.22 -18.22 -15.36
CA CYS A 88 15.95 -17.25 -16.43
C CYS A 88 14.46 -17.15 -16.76
N ILE A 89 13.78 -18.28 -16.97
CA ILE A 89 12.36 -18.30 -17.33
C ILE A 89 11.51 -17.77 -16.17
N LEU A 90 11.74 -18.24 -14.94
CA LEU A 90 10.98 -17.79 -13.76
C LEU A 90 11.20 -16.30 -13.46
N SER A 91 12.44 -15.81 -13.55
CA SER A 91 12.73 -14.39 -13.33
C SER A 91 12.14 -13.51 -14.43
N ALA A 92 12.19 -13.94 -15.70
CA ALA A 92 11.54 -13.23 -16.79
C ALA A 92 10.01 -13.19 -16.62
N LEU A 93 9.38 -14.31 -16.25
CA LEU A 93 7.94 -14.36 -15.96
C LEU A 93 7.55 -13.45 -14.79
N MET A 94 8.31 -13.49 -13.69
CA MET A 94 8.06 -12.59 -12.56
C MET A 94 8.27 -11.11 -12.93
N ALA A 95 9.27 -10.79 -13.76
CA ALA A 95 9.49 -9.43 -14.23
C ALA A 95 8.29 -8.94 -15.06
N LEU A 96 7.77 -9.77 -15.97
CA LEU A 96 6.56 -9.46 -16.73
C LEU A 96 5.34 -9.29 -15.82
N ALA A 97 5.18 -10.14 -14.80
CA ALA A 97 4.12 -10.01 -13.82
C ALA A 97 4.22 -8.67 -13.04
N MET A 98 5.42 -8.28 -12.60
CA MET A 98 5.63 -6.98 -11.96
C MET A 98 5.29 -5.81 -12.87
N ILE A 99 5.60 -5.90 -14.17
CA ILE A 99 5.24 -4.86 -15.15
C ILE A 99 3.72 -4.78 -15.32
N ALA A 100 3.02 -5.92 -15.38
CA ALA A 100 1.56 -5.96 -15.49
C ALA A 100 0.84 -5.39 -14.26
N VAL A 101 1.45 -5.51 -13.07
CA VAL A 101 0.92 -4.94 -11.82
C VAL A 101 0.93 -3.40 -11.82
N ILE A 102 1.85 -2.76 -12.57
CA ILE A 102 1.96 -1.29 -12.61
C ILE A 102 0.66 -0.61 -13.08
N PRO A 103 0.10 -0.91 -14.27
CA PRO A 103 -1.14 -0.27 -14.73
C PRO A 103 -2.35 -0.64 -13.87
N LEU A 104 -2.45 -1.89 -13.39
CA LEU A 104 -3.56 -2.34 -12.54
C LEU A 104 -3.56 -1.66 -11.16
N GLY A 105 -2.36 -1.43 -10.60
CA GLY A 105 -2.20 -0.65 -9.37
C GLY A 105 -2.58 0.82 -9.56
N ILE A 106 -2.43 1.38 -10.77
CA ILE A 106 -2.84 2.75 -11.09
C ILE A 106 -4.37 2.86 -11.23
N SER A 107 -5.03 1.88 -11.88
CA SER A 107 -6.49 1.90 -12.10
C SER A 107 -7.28 1.69 -10.80
N GLY A 108 -6.94 0.68 -9.99
CA GLY A 108 -7.61 0.48 -8.69
C GLY A 108 -7.33 1.60 -7.68
N ASN A 109 -6.23 2.35 -7.88
CA ASN A 109 -5.95 3.53 -7.06
C ASN A 109 -6.80 4.73 -7.49
N GLN A 110 -7.22 4.85 -8.76
CA GLN A 110 -8.11 5.92 -9.20
C GLN A 110 -9.53 5.78 -8.64
N SER A 111 -10.08 4.56 -8.55
CA SER A 111 -11.41 4.33 -7.98
C SER A 111 -11.46 4.67 -6.49
N LEU A 112 -10.53 4.13 -5.69
CA LEU A 112 -10.45 4.41 -4.25
C LEU A 112 -10.08 5.87 -3.92
N SER A 113 -9.18 6.48 -4.70
CA SER A 113 -8.88 7.91 -4.55
C SER A 113 -10.11 8.75 -4.86
N GLY A 114 -10.88 8.37 -5.88
CA GLY A 114 -12.13 9.01 -6.25
C GLY A 114 -13.18 8.93 -5.14
N GLU A 115 -13.31 7.78 -4.47
CA GLU A 115 -14.23 7.61 -3.33
C GLU A 115 -13.81 8.44 -2.10
N ALA A 116 -12.52 8.44 -1.78
CA ALA A 116 -11.97 9.28 -0.71
C ALA A 116 -12.12 10.78 -1.02
N ASP A 117 -11.95 11.17 -2.28
CA ASP A 117 -12.14 12.55 -2.75
C ASP A 117 -13.60 12.97 -2.72
N GLN A 118 -14.52 12.09 -3.14
CA GLN A 118 -15.95 12.37 -3.08
C GLN A 118 -16.41 12.57 -1.64
N SER A 119 -16.01 11.69 -0.72
CA SER A 119 -16.37 11.82 0.70
C SER A 119 -15.75 13.07 1.35
N LEU A 120 -14.51 13.42 1.03
CA LEU A 120 -13.87 14.66 1.49
C LEU A 120 -14.56 15.91 0.94
N ASN A 121 -14.90 15.92 -0.36
CA ASN A 121 -15.62 17.04 -0.97
C ASN A 121 -17.03 17.19 -0.39
N GLN A 122 -17.73 16.08 -0.09
CA GLN A 122 -19.02 16.14 0.60
C GLN A 122 -18.87 16.77 1.99
N LYS A 123 -17.86 16.38 2.78
CA LYS A 123 -17.60 16.98 4.11
C LYS A 123 -17.24 18.46 4.03
N ARG A 124 -16.39 18.85 3.07
CA ARG A 124 -16.07 20.26 2.80
C ARG A 124 -17.32 21.05 2.40
N GLY A 125 -18.15 20.52 1.52
CA GLY A 125 -19.42 21.13 1.14
C GLY A 125 -20.37 21.30 2.32
N GLN A 126 -20.47 20.30 3.22
CA GLN A 126 -21.25 20.41 4.45
C GLN A 126 -20.70 21.48 5.40
N LEU A 127 -19.38 21.58 5.57
CA LEU A 127 -18.74 22.62 6.38
C LEU A 127 -19.02 24.02 5.80
N GLU A 128 -18.95 24.16 4.47
CA GLU A 128 -19.16 25.44 3.80
C GLU A 128 -20.64 25.86 3.87
N MET A 129 -21.58 24.92 3.70
CA MET A 129 -22.99 25.16 3.96
C MET A 129 -23.27 25.50 5.43
N ALA A 130 -22.61 24.83 6.38
CA ALA A 130 -22.74 25.13 7.81
C ALA A 130 -22.19 26.52 8.15
N ARG A 131 -21.07 26.94 7.54
CA ARG A 131 -20.54 28.32 7.63
C ARG A 131 -21.50 29.35 7.04
N GLN A 132 -22.11 29.05 5.90
CA GLN A 132 -23.10 29.95 5.30
C GLN A 132 -24.36 30.04 6.15
N GLN A 133 -24.82 28.93 6.72
CA GLN A 133 -25.97 28.91 7.62
C GLN A 133 -25.68 29.62 8.95
N SER A 134 -24.46 29.53 9.48
CA SER A 134 -24.07 30.25 10.69
C SER A 134 -23.87 31.74 10.48
N ALA A 135 -23.53 32.17 9.26
CA ALA A 135 -23.46 33.59 8.92
C ALA A 135 -24.85 34.27 8.93
N ASN A 136 -25.95 33.50 8.93
CA ASN A 136 -27.29 34.05 9.04
C ASN A 136 -27.65 34.36 10.52
N PRO A 137 -27.90 35.62 10.87
CA PRO A 137 -28.13 36.03 12.26
C PRO A 137 -29.39 35.40 12.89
N ASP A 138 -30.42 35.09 12.08
CA ASP A 138 -31.65 34.45 12.55
C ASP A 138 -31.40 33.01 13.04
N ASN A 139 -30.53 32.25 12.38
CA ASN A 139 -30.20 30.87 12.77
C ASN A 139 -29.44 30.84 14.10
N VAL A 140 -28.52 31.79 14.30
CA VAL A 140 -27.76 31.94 15.55
C VAL A 140 -28.70 32.24 16.72
N LYS A 141 -29.70 33.10 16.50
CA LYS A 141 -30.67 33.47 17.52
C LYS A 141 -31.56 32.29 17.93
N ILE A 142 -32.09 31.54 16.96
CA ILE A 142 -32.88 30.33 17.20
C ILE A 142 -32.06 29.28 17.96
N LEU A 143 -30.78 29.11 17.62
CA LEU A 143 -29.89 28.18 18.32
C LEU A 143 -29.62 28.61 19.77
N GLY A 144 -29.47 29.92 20.01
CA GLY A 144 -29.30 30.48 21.35
C GLY A 144 -30.51 30.29 22.24
N GLU A 145 -31.72 30.40 21.69
CA GLU A 145 -32.96 30.08 22.39
C GLU A 145 -33.07 28.59 22.72
N GLN A 146 -32.64 27.70 21.82
CA GLN A 146 -32.58 26.26 22.08
C GLN A 146 -31.56 25.90 23.17
N LEU A 147 -30.39 26.54 23.17
CA LEU A 147 -29.37 26.35 24.21
C LEU A 147 -29.86 26.84 25.58
N ALA A 148 -30.61 27.94 25.62
CA ALA A 148 -31.26 28.44 26.83
C ALA A 148 -32.35 27.46 27.33
N GLN A 149 -33.19 26.93 26.43
CA GLN A 149 -34.21 25.92 26.77
C GLN A 149 -33.61 24.59 27.22
N ALA A 150 -32.45 24.20 26.67
CA ALA A 150 -31.70 23.02 27.07
C ALA A 150 -30.98 23.17 28.42
N GLY A 151 -31.11 24.32 29.09
CA GLY A 151 -30.49 24.58 30.39
C GLY A 151 -28.97 24.77 30.33
N GLN A 152 -28.42 25.05 29.14
CA GLN A 152 -26.98 25.32 28.97
C GLN A 152 -26.61 26.79 29.26
N LEU A 153 -27.60 27.65 29.55
CA LEU A 153 -27.41 29.03 30.00
C LEU A 153 -28.10 29.29 31.35
N PRO A 154 -27.58 30.21 32.19
CA PRO A 154 -28.24 30.69 33.40
C PRO A 154 -29.66 31.21 33.12
N ALA A 155 -30.58 31.05 34.07
CA ALA A 155 -32.00 31.42 33.92
C ALA A 155 -32.22 32.94 33.74
N ASP A 156 -31.21 33.75 34.03
CA ASP A 156 -31.12 35.21 33.94
C ASP A 156 -30.26 35.70 32.76
N ALA A 157 -29.83 34.81 31.85
CA ALA A 157 -29.00 35.16 30.70
C ALA A 157 -29.71 36.14 29.76
N THR A 158 -29.03 37.25 29.44
CA THR A 158 -29.54 38.25 28.50
C THR A 158 -29.53 37.72 27.06
N ASP A 159 -30.27 38.37 26.16
CA ASP A 159 -30.32 37.93 24.76
C ASP A 159 -28.95 37.99 24.06
N GLU A 160 -28.05 38.88 24.50
CA GLU A 160 -26.66 38.92 24.05
C GLU A 160 -25.88 37.66 24.47
N ASP A 161 -26.08 37.17 25.70
CA ASP A 161 -25.42 35.96 26.20
C ASP A 161 -25.88 34.71 25.45
N LYS A 162 -27.17 34.63 25.09
CA LYS A 162 -27.72 33.55 24.26
C LYS A 162 -27.11 33.54 22.86
N THR A 163 -26.95 34.72 22.24
CA THR A 163 -26.31 34.82 20.92
C THR A 163 -24.83 34.49 20.95
N LYS A 164 -24.09 34.88 21.99
CA LYS A 164 -22.68 34.50 22.17
C LYS A 164 -22.51 33.00 22.39
N ALA A 165 -23.33 32.40 23.24
CA ALA A 165 -23.30 30.96 23.48
C ALA A 165 -23.60 30.16 22.21
N ALA A 166 -24.55 30.62 21.40
CA ALA A 166 -24.84 30.04 20.09
C ALA A 166 -23.66 30.15 19.12
N GLN A 167 -23.02 31.31 19.04
CA GLN A 167 -21.82 31.52 18.22
C GLN A 167 -20.67 30.61 18.65
N GLU A 168 -20.38 30.52 19.95
CA GLU A 168 -19.34 29.64 20.46
C GLU A 168 -19.63 28.16 20.19
N PHE A 169 -20.89 27.75 20.29
CA PHE A 169 -21.30 26.38 19.99
C PHE A 169 -21.13 26.05 18.51
N ILE A 170 -21.55 26.97 17.64
CA ILE A 170 -21.37 26.88 16.19
C ILE A 170 -19.88 26.83 15.83
N ASP A 171 -19.06 27.74 16.39
CA ASP A 171 -17.62 27.79 16.14
C ASP A 171 -16.92 26.51 16.60
N LYS A 172 -17.34 25.95 17.74
CA LYS A 172 -16.84 24.65 18.20
C LYS A 172 -17.21 23.54 17.23
N GLN A 173 -18.46 23.46 16.76
CA GLN A 173 -18.85 22.44 15.77
C GLN A 173 -18.11 22.60 14.45
N LEU A 174 -18.02 23.81 13.92
CA LEU A 174 -17.31 24.11 12.68
C LEU A 174 -15.82 23.77 12.80
N SER A 175 -15.18 24.12 13.92
CA SER A 175 -13.77 23.79 14.12
C SER A 175 -13.54 22.28 14.31
N GLN A 176 -14.46 21.56 14.94
CA GLN A 176 -14.40 20.10 15.03
C GLN A 176 -14.55 19.45 13.65
N MET A 177 -15.47 19.93 12.82
CA MET A 177 -15.65 19.45 11.45
C MET A 177 -14.42 19.75 10.59
N ASP A 178 -13.85 20.96 10.70
CA ASP A 178 -12.62 21.35 10.00
C ASP A 178 -11.44 20.46 10.42
N GLN A 179 -11.28 20.19 11.72
CA GLN A 179 -10.26 19.27 12.22
C GLN A 179 -10.44 17.85 11.68
N GLN A 180 -11.67 17.33 11.62
CA GLN A 180 -11.95 16.02 11.03
C GLN A 180 -11.61 15.97 9.54
N ILE A 181 -11.91 17.04 8.79
CA ILE A 181 -11.55 17.17 7.38
C ILE A 181 -10.03 17.19 7.22
N GLN A 182 -9.31 18.00 8.00
CA GLN A 182 -7.85 18.05 7.95
C GLN A 182 -7.21 16.70 8.29
N GLN A 183 -7.75 15.98 9.27
CA GLN A 183 -7.25 14.64 9.60
C GLN A 183 -7.47 13.65 8.45
N ALA A 184 -8.67 13.66 7.85
CA ALA A 184 -8.98 12.83 6.69
C ALA A 184 -8.10 13.18 5.47
N GLU A 185 -7.82 14.46 5.24
CA GLU A 185 -6.89 14.90 4.19
C GLU A 185 -5.46 14.44 4.43
N ARG A 186 -4.97 14.52 5.68
CA ARG A 186 -3.66 14.00 6.03
C ARG A 186 -3.58 12.50 5.82
N GLN A 187 -4.60 11.75 6.26
CA GLN A 187 -4.66 10.30 6.04
C GLN A 187 -4.69 9.96 4.55
N ARG A 188 -5.48 10.68 3.74
CA ARG A 188 -5.50 10.54 2.28
C ARG A 188 -4.12 10.81 1.69
N ASN A 189 -3.49 11.94 2.03
CA ASN A 189 -2.19 12.31 1.50
C ASN A 189 -1.12 11.28 1.89
N LEU A 190 -1.15 10.78 3.13
CA LEU A 190 -0.26 9.71 3.58
C LEU A 190 -0.52 8.41 2.80
N ALA A 191 -1.78 8.00 2.65
CA ALA A 191 -2.13 6.79 1.91
C ALA A 191 -1.73 6.86 0.42
N VAL A 192 -1.97 8.00 -0.24
CA VAL A 192 -1.57 8.25 -1.63
C VAL A 192 -0.06 8.21 -1.77
N ASN A 193 0.69 8.86 -0.87
CA ASN A 193 2.14 8.90 -0.93
C ASN A 193 2.75 7.52 -0.60
N GLN A 194 2.25 6.86 0.45
CA GLN A 194 2.70 5.54 0.89
C GLN A 194 2.40 4.46 -0.17
N ARG A 195 1.29 4.55 -0.91
CA ARG A 195 1.01 3.61 -2.02
C ARG A 195 1.84 3.89 -3.26
N ARG A 196 2.12 5.16 -3.57
CA ARG A 196 3.01 5.54 -4.68
C ARG A 196 4.44 5.06 -4.45
N PHE A 197 4.97 5.22 -3.23
CA PHE A 197 6.32 4.78 -2.87
C PHE A 197 6.41 3.30 -2.45
N GLY A 198 5.38 2.75 -1.83
CA GLY A 198 5.38 1.37 -1.31
C GLY A 198 4.96 0.31 -2.33
N GLY A 199 3.96 0.61 -3.19
CA GLY A 199 3.44 -0.34 -4.16
C GLY A 199 4.09 -0.20 -5.53
N THR A 200 3.93 0.95 -6.16
CA THR A 200 4.32 1.15 -7.57
C THR A 200 5.83 1.25 -7.75
N PHE A 201 6.52 2.01 -6.90
CA PHE A 201 7.98 2.12 -6.95
C PHE A 201 8.67 0.80 -6.61
N SER A 202 8.19 0.09 -5.59
CA SER A 202 8.68 -1.25 -5.25
C SER A 202 8.51 -2.23 -6.41
N ALA A 203 7.35 -2.27 -7.05
CA ALA A 203 7.09 -3.11 -8.23
C ALA A 203 8.06 -2.81 -9.39
N VAL A 204 8.35 -1.52 -9.66
CA VAL A 204 9.32 -1.12 -10.69
C VAL A 204 10.74 -1.59 -10.34
N VAL A 205 11.19 -1.35 -9.11
CA VAL A 205 12.52 -1.77 -8.66
C VAL A 205 12.67 -3.29 -8.72
N LEU A 206 11.65 -4.03 -8.27
CA LEU A 206 11.61 -5.49 -8.35
C LEU A 206 11.61 -5.99 -9.79
N ALA A 207 10.84 -5.36 -10.70
CA ALA A 207 10.83 -5.71 -12.11
C ALA A 207 12.24 -5.59 -12.73
N VAL A 208 12.94 -4.49 -12.45
CA VAL A 208 14.32 -4.28 -12.91
C VAL A 208 15.26 -5.31 -12.30
N ALA A 209 15.19 -5.56 -10.99
CA ALA A 209 16.03 -6.53 -10.32
C ALA A 209 15.83 -7.96 -10.89
N LEU A 210 14.59 -8.37 -11.14
CA LEU A 210 14.27 -9.66 -11.75
C LEU A 210 14.73 -9.74 -13.21
N ALA A 211 14.61 -8.67 -13.99
CA ALA A 211 15.13 -8.62 -15.35
C ALA A 211 16.67 -8.76 -15.37
N LEU A 212 17.36 -8.07 -14.47
CA LEU A 212 18.82 -8.22 -14.30
C LEU A 212 19.20 -9.65 -13.91
N LEU A 213 18.43 -10.27 -13.02
CA LEU A 213 18.64 -11.67 -12.62
C LEU A 213 18.46 -12.63 -13.79
N ALA A 214 17.46 -12.40 -14.65
CA ALA A 214 17.25 -13.20 -15.86
C ALA A 214 18.46 -13.13 -16.80
N VAL A 215 18.96 -11.91 -17.03
CA VAL A 215 20.17 -11.69 -17.85
C VAL A 215 21.39 -12.35 -17.20
N ALA A 216 21.59 -12.18 -15.90
CA ALA A 216 22.70 -12.79 -15.16
C ALA A 216 22.68 -14.33 -15.14
N ALA A 217 21.50 -14.93 -15.33
CA ALA A 217 21.36 -16.39 -15.42
C ALA A 217 21.89 -16.94 -16.75
N VAL A 218 21.86 -16.14 -17.83
CA VAL A 218 22.27 -16.57 -19.18
C VAL A 218 23.70 -16.15 -19.54
N LEU A 219 24.22 -15.10 -18.89
CA LEU A 219 25.65 -14.74 -18.91
C LEU A 219 26.53 -15.78 -18.21
#